data_AF-A0A5R2NN96-F1
#
_entry.id   AF-A0A5R2NN96-F1
#
_cell.length_a   1.000
_cell.length_b   1.000
_cell.length_c   1.000
_cell.angle_alpha   90.00
_cell.angle_beta   90.00
_cell.angle_gamma   90.00
#
_symmetry.space_group_name_H-M   'P 1'
#
loop_
_entity.id
_entity.type
_entity.pdbx_description
1 polymer ?
#
loop_
_entity_poly.entity_id
_entity_poly.type
_entity_poly.pdbx_seq_one_letter_code
_entity_poly.pdbx_strand_id
1 'polypeptide(L)'
;MRDPVEEIATALAAHGLILRGGFNFGDDETAPAVGSAALARSALLVGQAGAAPWPHFQRWLERQARGIANPLDSWSREVIGAVAKEFGARAVSPSDRPYLPFQQWAMRAEGLKPSPLGILMHPRYGLWHAYRGALLFEDEISLPQAHEAIHLCDTCVEKPCLKSCPVDAYSAQDFAHEACLDHVRGPRGSPCKTGGCLDRNACPYGTSYRYPRDVQAFHMAAFAGL
;
A
#
# COMPACT_ATOMS: atom_id res chain seq x y z
N MET A 1 6.09 28.53 -12.62
CA MET A 1 6.65 27.66 -11.58
C MET A 1 5.78 26.42 -11.59
N ARG A 2 6.34 25.21 -11.74
CA ARG A 2 5.52 23.99 -11.68
C ARG A 2 5.08 23.77 -10.23
N ASP A 3 3.92 23.14 -10.05
CA ASP A 3 3.40 22.80 -8.73
C ASP A 3 4.34 21.77 -8.08
N PRO A 4 4.88 22.01 -6.86
CA PRO A 4 5.74 21.05 -6.17
C PRO A 4 5.16 19.64 -6.08
N VAL A 5 3.82 19.50 -5.99
CA VAL A 5 3.15 18.20 -5.95
C VAL A 5 3.30 17.45 -7.29
N GLU A 6 3.26 18.16 -8.42
CA GLU A 6 3.47 17.58 -9.75
C GLU A 6 4.93 17.16 -9.96
N GLU A 7 5.88 17.92 -9.44
CA GLU A 7 7.30 17.57 -9.52
C GLU A 7 7.61 16.31 -8.68
N ILE A 8 7.07 16.23 -7.46
CA ILE A 8 7.15 15.02 -6.62
C ILE A 8 6.51 13.83 -7.33
N ALA A 9 5.31 14.00 -7.91
CA ALA A 9 4.65 12.94 -8.65
C ALA A 9 5.50 12.43 -9.82
N THR A 10 6.17 13.35 -10.53
CA THR A 10 7.08 13.03 -11.64
C THR A 10 8.30 12.24 -11.15
N ALA A 11 8.91 12.65 -10.04
CA ALA A 11 10.05 11.95 -9.44
C ALA A 11 9.68 10.52 -9.01
N LEU A 12 8.52 10.34 -8.37
CA LEU A 12 8.01 9.02 -7.96
C LEU A 12 7.66 8.12 -9.17
N ALA A 13 7.08 8.71 -10.23
CA ALA A 13 6.69 7.98 -11.44
C ALA A 13 7.88 7.32 -12.16
N ALA A 14 9.09 7.89 -12.05
CA ALA A 14 10.31 7.27 -12.57
C ALA A 14 10.62 5.89 -11.95
N HIS A 15 9.99 5.56 -10.82
CA HIS A 15 10.11 4.29 -10.09
C HIS A 15 8.83 3.45 -10.11
N GLY A 16 7.83 3.83 -10.91
CA GLY A 16 6.51 3.19 -10.94
C GLY A 16 5.65 3.44 -9.69
N LEU A 17 6.05 4.40 -8.84
CA LEU A 17 5.27 4.86 -7.70
C LEU A 17 4.38 6.03 -8.11
N ILE A 18 3.30 6.24 -7.36
CA ILE A 18 2.37 7.35 -7.54
C ILE A 18 2.04 8.00 -6.21
N LEU A 19 1.63 9.27 -6.26
CA LEU A 19 0.92 9.88 -5.15
C LEU A 19 -0.45 9.22 -4.97
N ARG A 20 -0.81 8.99 -3.71
CA ARG A 20 -2.04 8.35 -3.25
C ARG A 20 -2.84 9.32 -2.38
N GLY A 21 -2.91 10.57 -2.82
CA GLY A 21 -3.53 11.67 -2.09
C GLY A 21 -2.66 12.26 -0.98
N GLY A 22 -3.22 13.23 -0.27
CA GLY A 22 -2.58 13.88 0.87
C GLY A 22 -3.60 14.61 1.72
N PHE A 23 -3.13 15.16 2.84
CA PHE A 23 -3.93 16.01 3.72
C PHE A 23 -3.03 16.94 4.54
N ASN A 24 -3.61 18.04 5.02
CA ASN A 24 -3.01 18.89 6.05
C ASN A 24 -3.50 18.41 7.42
N PHE A 25 -2.60 18.33 8.40
CA PHE A 25 -2.95 18.01 9.80
C PHE A 25 -3.71 19.19 10.41
N GLY A 26 -4.70 18.90 11.26
CA GLY A 26 -5.38 19.94 12.04
C GLY A 26 -4.49 20.47 13.17
N ASP A 27 -4.74 21.69 13.64
CA ASP A 27 -3.97 22.32 14.72
C ASP A 27 -3.97 21.50 16.03
N ASP A 28 -5.04 20.72 16.25
CA ASP A 28 -5.24 19.86 17.43
C ASP A 28 -4.78 18.41 17.20
N GLU A 29 -4.32 18.06 15.99
CA GLU A 29 -3.86 16.71 15.68
C GLU A 29 -2.39 16.53 16.02
N THR A 30 -2.07 15.50 16.81
CA THR A 30 -0.68 15.10 17.03
C THR A 30 -0.13 14.49 15.76
N ALA A 31 0.50 15.32 14.92
CA ALA A 31 1.29 14.86 13.80
C ALA A 31 2.39 13.92 14.31
N PRO A 32 2.81 12.91 13.53
CA PRO A 32 3.89 12.01 13.94
C PRO A 32 5.16 12.78 14.25
N ALA A 33 5.53 12.80 15.52
CA ALA A 33 6.87 13.16 15.93
C ALA A 33 7.80 12.00 15.53
N VAL A 34 8.56 12.19 14.46
CA VAL A 34 9.60 11.25 14.05
C VAL A 34 10.92 11.84 14.51
N GLY A 35 11.46 11.33 15.61
CA GLY A 35 12.66 11.89 16.25
C GLY A 35 12.41 13.27 16.88
N SER A 36 13.42 14.14 16.84
CA SER A 36 13.39 15.51 17.38
C SER A 36 12.95 16.58 16.37
N ALA A 37 12.33 16.18 15.26
CA ALA A 37 11.95 17.09 14.18
C ALA A 37 10.69 17.90 14.53
N ALA A 38 10.50 19.04 13.85
CA ALA A 38 9.28 19.82 13.95
C ALA A 38 8.05 19.00 13.51
N LEU A 39 6.89 19.36 14.07
CA LEU A 39 5.62 18.71 13.75
C LEU A 39 5.30 18.88 12.26
N ALA A 40 4.87 17.79 11.63
CA ALA A 40 4.42 17.85 10.24
C ALA A 40 3.09 18.61 10.15
N ARG A 41 2.96 19.54 9.21
CA ARG A 41 1.70 20.22 8.89
C ARG A 41 0.97 19.57 7.74
N SER A 42 1.64 18.77 6.92
CA SER A 42 0.99 18.01 5.87
C SER A 42 1.67 16.68 5.56
N ALA A 43 0.91 15.80 4.90
CA ALA A 43 1.35 14.50 4.46
C ALA A 43 0.91 14.24 3.01
N LEU A 44 1.84 13.77 2.17
CA LEU A 44 1.55 13.14 0.88
C LEU A 44 1.77 11.64 0.99
N LEU A 45 0.75 10.83 0.68
CA LEU A 45 0.89 9.39 0.67
C LEU A 45 1.50 8.91 -0.65
N VAL A 46 2.40 7.94 -0.55
CA VAL A 46 3.12 7.36 -1.68
C VAL A 46 2.84 5.87 -1.74
N GLY A 47 2.58 5.36 -2.93
CA GLY A 47 2.28 3.96 -3.10
C GLY A 47 2.26 3.54 -4.56
N GLN A 48 1.47 2.51 -4.85
CA GLN A 48 1.34 2.00 -6.20
C GLN A 48 -0.09 1.61 -6.55
N ALA A 49 -0.37 1.60 -7.85
CA ALA A 49 -1.49 0.89 -8.45
C ALA A 49 -0.94 -0.29 -9.27
N GLY A 50 -1.48 -1.48 -9.03
CA GLY A 50 -0.99 -2.71 -9.63
C GLY A 50 0.50 -2.96 -9.35
N ALA A 51 1.16 -3.60 -10.32
CA ALA A 51 2.57 -3.99 -10.22
C ALA A 51 3.53 -3.03 -10.93
N ALA A 52 3.15 -1.77 -11.15
CA ALA A 52 3.99 -0.79 -11.85
C ALA A 52 5.42 -0.65 -11.26
N PRO A 53 5.63 -0.70 -9.92
CA PRO A 53 6.97 -0.68 -9.35
C PRO A 53 7.82 -1.93 -9.63
N TRP A 54 7.20 -3.06 -9.96
CA TRP A 54 7.83 -4.38 -9.92
C TRP A 54 9.11 -4.48 -10.77
N PRO A 55 9.12 -4.03 -12.04
CA PRO A 55 10.34 -4.06 -12.84
C PRO A 55 11.48 -3.18 -12.27
N HIS A 56 11.14 -2.08 -11.59
CA HIS A 56 12.12 -1.19 -10.97
C HIS A 56 12.72 -1.83 -9.72
N PHE A 57 11.87 -2.42 -8.89
CA PHE A 57 12.29 -3.21 -7.73
C PHE A 57 13.18 -4.39 -8.13
N GLN A 58 12.82 -5.16 -9.17
CA GLN A 58 13.63 -6.28 -9.63
C GLN A 58 15.03 -5.86 -10.08
N ARG A 59 15.14 -4.79 -10.88
CA ARG A 59 16.45 -4.24 -11.30
C ARG A 59 17.29 -3.75 -10.11
N TRP A 60 16.65 -3.20 -9.09
CA TRP A 60 17.34 -2.83 -7.86
C TRP A 60 17.81 -4.07 -7.11
N LEU A 61 16.96 -5.09 -6.98
CA LEU A 61 17.24 -6.33 -6.25
C LEU A 61 18.40 -7.13 -6.87
N GLU A 62 18.51 -7.16 -8.20
CA GLU A 62 19.61 -7.81 -8.92
C GLU A 62 21.00 -7.27 -8.54
N ARG A 63 21.07 -6.03 -8.06
CA ARG A 63 22.33 -5.37 -7.67
C ARG A 63 22.66 -5.57 -6.19
N GLN A 64 21.78 -6.22 -5.44
CA GLN A 64 21.92 -6.40 -4.01
C GLN A 64 22.64 -7.70 -3.65
N ALA A 65 23.21 -7.73 -2.45
CA ALA A 65 23.64 -8.99 -1.85
C ALA A 65 22.45 -9.94 -1.63
N ARG A 66 22.70 -11.25 -1.66
CA ARG A 66 21.67 -12.25 -1.33
C ARG A 66 21.26 -12.15 0.14
N GLY A 67 20.00 -12.43 0.43
CA GLY A 67 19.49 -12.53 1.80
C GLY A 67 19.15 -11.20 2.47
N ILE A 68 18.95 -10.11 1.71
CA ILE A 68 18.43 -8.86 2.27
C ILE A 68 17.07 -9.10 2.92
N ALA A 69 16.94 -8.70 4.18
CA ALA A 69 15.68 -8.70 4.90
C ALA A 69 14.74 -7.63 4.32
N ASN A 70 13.47 -7.99 4.11
CA ASN A 70 12.41 -7.09 3.62
C ASN A 70 12.84 -6.26 2.39
N PRO A 71 13.27 -6.89 1.28
CA PRO A 71 13.92 -6.18 0.18
C PRO A 71 13.02 -5.12 -0.46
N LEU A 72 11.70 -5.37 -0.52
CA LEU A 72 10.76 -4.40 -1.07
C LEU A 72 10.58 -3.17 -0.17
N ASP A 73 10.64 -3.34 1.15
CA ASP A 73 10.58 -2.21 2.09
C ASP A 73 11.88 -1.41 2.05
N SER A 74 13.02 -2.09 1.94
CA SER A 74 14.34 -1.46 1.78
C SER A 74 14.39 -0.62 0.50
N TRP A 75 13.96 -1.18 -0.63
CA TRP A 75 13.84 -0.44 -1.90
C TRP A 75 12.89 0.76 -1.79
N SER A 76 11.73 0.57 -1.17
CA SER A 76 10.73 1.64 -1.00
C SER A 76 11.29 2.79 -0.17
N ARG A 77 11.99 2.49 0.92
CA ARG A 77 12.65 3.49 1.78
C ARG A 77 13.74 4.26 1.04
N GLU A 78 14.54 3.58 0.23
CA GLU A 78 15.59 4.22 -0.57
C GLU A 78 14.99 5.21 -1.57
N VAL A 79 14.01 4.77 -2.37
CA VAL A 79 13.37 5.60 -3.40
C VAL A 79 12.62 6.77 -2.78
N ILE A 80 11.74 6.50 -1.81
CA ILE A 80 10.90 7.55 -1.19
C ILE A 80 11.77 8.50 -0.36
N GLY A 81 12.82 8.00 0.30
CA GLY A 81 13.78 8.81 1.04
C GLY A 81 14.59 9.74 0.13
N ALA A 82 14.97 9.30 -1.06
CA ALA A 82 15.64 10.15 -2.05
C ALA A 82 14.74 11.30 -2.50
N VAL A 83 13.49 11.01 -2.84
CA VAL A 83 12.48 12.04 -3.19
C VAL A 83 12.24 12.97 -2.00
N ALA A 84 12.10 12.45 -0.78
CA ALA A 84 11.91 13.28 0.39
C ALA A 84 13.07 14.28 0.58
N LYS A 85 14.32 13.83 0.43
CA LYS A 85 15.50 14.69 0.52
C LYS A 85 15.51 15.78 -0.57
N GLU A 86 15.15 15.45 -1.79
CA GLU A 86 15.11 16.38 -2.92
C GLU A 86 14.10 17.52 -2.68
N PHE A 87 12.95 17.21 -2.12
CA PHE A 87 11.84 18.15 -1.92
C PHE A 87 11.72 18.68 -0.48
N GLY A 88 12.74 18.50 0.36
CA GLY A 88 12.75 19.00 1.74
C GLY A 88 11.70 18.35 2.66
N ALA A 89 11.24 17.14 2.34
CA ALA A 89 10.28 16.37 3.12
C ALA A 89 10.99 15.36 4.04
N ARG A 90 10.23 14.82 5.00
CA ARG A 90 10.62 13.64 5.78
C ARG A 90 9.87 12.42 5.26
N ALA A 91 10.59 11.35 4.93
CA ALA A 91 9.98 10.07 4.57
C ALA A 91 9.63 9.25 5.81
N VAL A 92 8.44 8.65 5.83
CA VAL A 92 8.03 7.63 6.80
C VAL A 92 7.45 6.41 6.08
N SER A 93 7.58 5.23 6.67
CA SER A 93 7.15 3.95 6.10
C SER A 93 6.07 3.28 6.95
N PRO A 94 5.15 2.49 6.35
CA PRO A 94 4.15 1.71 7.11
C PRO A 94 4.75 0.73 8.11
N SER A 95 5.98 0.28 7.86
CA SER A 95 6.75 -0.65 8.69
C SER A 95 7.56 0.01 9.81
N ASP A 96 7.55 1.35 9.92
CA ASP A 96 8.27 2.06 10.99
C ASP A 96 7.58 1.85 12.34
N ARG A 97 8.37 1.91 13.43
CA ARG A 97 7.88 1.73 14.80
C ARG A 97 8.13 2.99 15.64
N PRO A 98 7.16 3.42 16.49
CA PRO A 98 5.81 2.87 16.63
C PRO A 98 4.99 3.02 15.33
N TYR A 99 4.06 2.09 15.09
CA TYR A 99 3.31 2.06 13.83
C TYR A 99 2.50 3.33 13.64
N LEU A 100 2.62 3.91 12.45
CA LEU A 100 1.84 5.06 12.02
C LEU A 100 0.49 4.60 11.46
N PRO A 101 -0.59 5.40 11.59
CA PRO A 101 -1.94 4.99 11.21
C PRO A 101 -2.17 5.11 9.69
N PHE A 102 -1.32 4.47 8.88
CA PHE A 102 -1.33 4.55 7.41
C PHE A 102 -2.70 4.23 6.79
N GLN A 103 -3.45 3.29 7.36
CA GLN A 103 -4.79 2.97 6.87
C GLN A 103 -5.76 4.14 7.10
N GLN A 104 -5.71 4.80 8.26
CA GLN A 104 -6.55 5.98 8.54
C GLN A 104 -6.15 7.15 7.63
N TRP A 105 -4.86 7.34 7.40
CA TRP A 105 -4.35 8.32 6.46
C TRP A 105 -4.83 8.07 5.05
N ALA A 106 -4.76 6.82 4.57
CA ALA A 106 -5.27 6.42 3.27
C ALA A 106 -6.77 6.70 3.11
N MET A 107 -7.57 6.39 4.14
CA MET A 107 -9.00 6.67 4.16
C MET A 107 -9.28 8.19 4.11
N ARG A 108 -8.50 9.01 4.82
CA ARG A 108 -8.62 10.48 4.79
C ARG A 108 -8.20 11.08 3.46
N ALA A 109 -7.05 10.65 2.93
CA ALA A 109 -6.43 11.21 1.73
C ALA A 109 -7.21 10.91 0.45
N GLU A 110 -7.88 9.76 0.38
CA GLU A 110 -8.54 9.27 -0.83
C GLU A 110 -10.03 8.93 -0.63
N GLY A 111 -10.59 9.14 0.57
CA GLY A 111 -11.99 8.82 0.86
C GLY A 111 -12.32 7.33 0.78
N LEU A 112 -11.33 6.45 0.92
CA LEU A 112 -11.51 5.00 0.76
C LEU A 112 -12.18 4.37 1.97
N LYS A 113 -12.87 3.24 1.74
CA LYS A 113 -13.42 2.38 2.79
C LYS A 113 -12.89 0.95 2.66
N PRO A 114 -12.81 0.18 3.76
CA PRO A 114 -12.42 -1.23 3.71
C PRO A 114 -13.41 -2.08 2.92
N SER A 115 -12.89 -2.98 2.09
CA SER A 115 -13.68 -4.11 1.56
C SER A 115 -13.95 -5.15 2.66
N PRO A 116 -14.84 -6.14 2.41
CA PRO A 116 -15.01 -7.28 3.31
C PRO A 116 -13.75 -8.10 3.60
N LEU A 117 -12.65 -7.91 2.84
CA LEU A 117 -11.36 -8.55 3.08
C LEU A 117 -10.41 -7.67 3.93
N GLY A 118 -10.88 -6.53 4.46
CA GLY A 118 -10.07 -5.56 5.21
C GLY A 118 -9.14 -4.68 4.35
N ILE A 119 -8.93 -5.03 3.08
CA ILE A 119 -8.16 -4.22 2.12
C ILE A 119 -9.03 -3.05 1.66
N LEU A 120 -8.49 -1.82 1.65
CA LEU A 120 -9.20 -0.64 1.15
C LEU A 120 -9.59 -0.81 -0.33
N MET A 121 -10.85 -0.53 -0.67
CA MET A 121 -11.38 -0.65 -2.02
C MET A 121 -11.19 0.66 -2.79
N HIS A 122 -10.32 0.67 -3.80
CA HIS A 122 -10.15 1.84 -4.68
C HIS A 122 -11.12 1.77 -5.86
N PRO A 123 -11.83 2.86 -6.23
CA PRO A 123 -12.82 2.86 -7.31
C PRO A 123 -12.25 2.51 -8.69
N ARG A 124 -10.94 2.71 -8.89
CA ARG A 124 -10.21 2.38 -10.13
C ARG A 124 -9.37 1.11 -10.05
N TYR A 125 -8.69 0.88 -8.92
CA TYR A 125 -7.67 -0.16 -8.79
C TYR A 125 -8.22 -1.42 -8.11
N GLY A 126 -9.48 -1.38 -7.68
CA GLY A 126 -10.07 -2.42 -6.86
C GLY A 126 -9.25 -2.64 -5.59
N LEU A 127 -8.90 -3.90 -5.33
CA LEU A 127 -8.02 -4.27 -4.23
C LEU A 127 -6.54 -4.20 -4.59
N TRP A 128 -6.16 -3.82 -5.80
CA TRP A 128 -4.80 -3.99 -6.34
C TRP A 128 -3.99 -2.70 -6.28
N HIS A 129 -3.80 -2.22 -5.06
CA HIS A 129 -2.98 -1.07 -4.76
C HIS A 129 -2.35 -1.24 -3.37
N ALA A 130 -1.35 -0.42 -3.05
CA ALA A 130 -0.73 -0.40 -1.74
C ALA A 130 -0.12 0.98 -1.44
N TYR A 131 0.20 1.21 -0.17
CA TYR A 131 0.96 2.35 0.33
C TYR A 131 2.34 1.87 0.75
N ARG A 132 3.36 2.66 0.44
CA ARG A 132 4.78 2.33 0.68
C ARG A 132 5.49 3.35 1.54
N GLY A 133 4.95 4.55 1.63
CA GLY A 133 5.45 5.59 2.52
C GLY A 133 4.60 6.84 2.48
N ALA A 134 5.01 7.83 3.24
CA ALA A 134 4.47 9.18 3.17
C ALA A 134 5.62 10.18 3.22
N LEU A 135 5.43 11.32 2.54
CA LEU A 135 6.28 12.50 2.62
C LEU A 135 5.60 13.48 3.57
N LEU A 136 6.28 13.83 4.65
CA LEU A 136 5.81 14.76 5.67
C LEU A 136 6.50 16.10 5.49
N PHE A 137 5.72 17.18 5.49
CA PHE A 137 6.22 18.54 5.33
C PHE A 137 5.90 19.39 6.57
N GLU A 138 6.76 20.37 6.83
CA GLU A 138 6.55 21.36 7.89
C GLU A 138 5.60 22.48 7.47
N ASP A 139 5.23 22.53 6.19
CA ASP A 139 4.26 23.47 5.63
C ASP A 139 2.98 22.75 5.19
N GLU A 140 1.89 23.51 5.13
CA GLU A 140 0.68 23.07 4.44
C GLU A 140 0.88 23.05 2.94
N ILE A 141 0.26 22.08 2.29
CA ILE A 141 0.28 21.95 0.83
C ILE A 141 -1.13 22.15 0.29
N SER A 142 -1.22 22.81 -0.87
CA SER A 142 -2.49 22.91 -1.59
C SER A 142 -2.80 21.56 -2.20
N LEU A 143 -3.91 20.96 -1.79
CA LEU A 143 -4.32 19.64 -2.23
C LEU A 143 -5.70 19.72 -2.87
N PRO A 144 -5.94 18.97 -3.95
CA PRO A 144 -7.30 18.79 -4.44
C PRO A 144 -8.13 18.13 -3.34
N GLN A 145 -9.35 18.64 -3.12
CA GLN A 145 -10.26 18.07 -2.15
C GLN A 145 -10.56 16.62 -2.52
N ALA A 146 -10.43 15.70 -1.55
CA ALA A 146 -10.85 14.32 -1.75
C ALA A 146 -12.37 14.29 -1.99
N HIS A 147 -12.77 13.81 -3.16
CA HIS A 147 -14.18 13.58 -3.45
C HIS A 147 -14.65 12.27 -2.80
N GLU A 148 -15.92 12.20 -2.43
CA GLU A 148 -16.52 10.96 -1.92
C GLU A 148 -16.41 9.87 -2.99
N ALA A 149 -15.63 8.83 -2.70
CA ALA A 149 -15.34 7.77 -3.65
C ALA A 149 -16.47 6.73 -3.64
N ILE A 150 -16.87 6.28 -4.83
CA ILE A 150 -17.76 5.12 -4.95
C ILE A 150 -17.11 3.89 -4.31
N HIS A 151 -17.90 3.09 -3.60
CA HIS A 151 -17.42 1.86 -2.99
C HIS A 151 -17.91 0.64 -3.77
N LEU A 152 -17.01 0.02 -4.54
CA LEU A 152 -17.35 -1.05 -5.51
C LEU A 152 -17.94 -2.31 -4.88
N CYS A 153 -17.76 -2.52 -3.57
CA CYS A 153 -18.41 -3.64 -2.89
C CYS A 153 -19.92 -3.46 -2.77
N ASP A 154 -20.41 -2.22 -2.75
CA ASP A 154 -21.83 -1.89 -2.55
C ASP A 154 -22.67 -2.33 -3.77
N THR A 155 -22.04 -2.36 -4.94
CA THR A 155 -22.65 -2.86 -6.20
C THR A 155 -22.30 -4.32 -6.49
N CYS A 156 -21.48 -4.97 -5.65
CA CYS A 156 -21.07 -6.36 -5.81
C CYS A 156 -22.08 -7.31 -5.16
N VAL A 157 -23.04 -7.82 -5.93
CA VAL A 157 -24.06 -8.75 -5.41
C VAL A 157 -23.43 -10.10 -5.03
N GLU A 158 -22.68 -10.71 -5.95
CA GLU A 158 -22.20 -12.10 -5.83
C GLU A 158 -21.12 -12.32 -4.75
N LYS A 159 -20.34 -11.27 -4.43
CA LYS A 159 -19.22 -11.29 -3.48
C LYS A 159 -18.37 -12.57 -3.55
N PRO A 160 -17.83 -12.94 -4.73
CA PRO A 160 -17.08 -14.18 -4.91
C PRO A 160 -15.84 -14.28 -4.02
N CYS A 161 -15.29 -13.14 -3.59
CA CYS A 161 -14.21 -13.07 -2.61
C CYS A 161 -14.56 -13.58 -1.22
N LEU A 162 -15.83 -13.84 -0.91
CA LEU A 162 -16.27 -14.43 0.36
C LEU A 162 -16.50 -15.94 0.25
N LYS A 163 -16.22 -16.54 -0.90
CA LYS A 163 -16.48 -17.98 -1.16
C LYS A 163 -15.22 -18.72 -1.62
N SER A 164 -14.09 -18.02 -1.69
CA SER A 164 -12.88 -18.54 -2.35
C SER A 164 -11.82 -18.99 -1.36
N CYS A 165 -11.91 -18.58 -0.10
CA CYS A 165 -10.99 -18.95 0.97
C CYS A 165 -11.19 -20.41 1.36
N PRO A 166 -10.18 -21.27 1.29
CA PRO A 166 -10.33 -22.66 1.72
C PRO A 166 -10.45 -22.84 3.24
N VAL A 167 -10.22 -21.78 4.01
CA VAL A 167 -10.18 -21.79 5.48
C VAL A 167 -10.90 -20.60 6.12
N ASP A 168 -11.71 -19.87 5.33
CA ASP A 168 -12.52 -18.75 5.81
C ASP A 168 -11.74 -17.75 6.67
N ALA A 169 -10.55 -17.36 6.22
CA ALA A 169 -9.63 -16.53 6.99
C ALA A 169 -10.05 -15.06 7.12
N TYR A 170 -11.14 -14.65 6.47
CA TYR A 170 -11.64 -13.28 6.52
C TYR A 170 -12.87 -13.21 7.43
N SER A 171 -13.06 -12.09 8.12
CA SER A 171 -14.33 -11.72 8.73
C SER A 171 -14.59 -10.23 8.52
N ALA A 172 -15.77 -9.76 8.92
CA ALA A 172 -16.10 -8.33 8.81
C ALA A 172 -15.27 -7.46 9.78
N GLN A 173 -14.64 -8.05 10.80
CA GLN A 173 -13.91 -7.34 11.84
C GLN A 173 -12.42 -7.69 11.86
N ASP A 174 -12.08 -8.93 11.51
CA ASP A 174 -10.77 -9.51 11.76
C ASP A 174 -10.26 -10.36 10.59
N PHE A 175 -8.97 -10.67 10.62
CA PHE A 175 -8.32 -11.61 9.74
C PHE A 175 -7.74 -12.75 10.58
N ALA A 176 -8.16 -13.99 10.31
CA ALA A 176 -7.69 -15.19 11.01
C ALA A 176 -6.26 -15.55 10.54
N HIS A 177 -5.30 -14.74 10.99
CA HIS A 177 -3.90 -14.78 10.56
C HIS A 177 -3.28 -16.17 10.66
N GLU A 178 -3.38 -16.80 11.85
CA GLU A 178 -2.79 -18.11 12.09
C GLU A 178 -3.41 -19.21 11.20
N ALA A 179 -4.73 -19.23 11.06
CA ALA A 179 -5.42 -20.21 10.20
C ALA A 179 -5.01 -20.06 8.73
N CYS A 180 -4.87 -18.81 8.24
CA CYS A 180 -4.38 -18.54 6.89
C CYS A 180 -2.93 -18.99 6.73
N LEU A 181 -2.07 -18.65 7.69
CA LEU A 181 -0.65 -18.98 7.68
C LEU A 181 -0.43 -20.50 7.67
N ASP A 182 -1.14 -21.23 8.54
CA ASP A 182 -1.11 -22.68 8.60
C ASP A 182 -1.55 -23.32 7.29
N HIS A 183 -2.63 -22.82 6.68
CA HIS A 183 -3.10 -23.29 5.38
C HIS A 183 -2.04 -23.08 4.29
N VAL A 184 -1.46 -21.88 4.20
CA VAL A 184 -0.46 -21.50 3.20
C VAL A 184 0.80 -22.37 3.35
N ARG A 185 1.27 -22.60 4.58
CA ARG A 185 2.43 -23.46 4.86
C ARG A 185 2.14 -24.94 4.62
N GLY A 186 0.90 -25.37 4.83
CA GLY A 186 0.46 -26.75 4.70
C GLY A 186 0.51 -27.35 3.28
N PRO A 187 0.20 -28.66 3.16
CA PRO A 187 0.31 -29.42 1.91
C PRO A 187 -0.65 -28.93 0.82
N ARG A 188 -1.79 -28.36 1.19
CA ARG A 188 -2.79 -27.81 0.26
C ARG A 188 -2.61 -26.31 -0.04
N GLY A 189 -1.63 -25.65 0.56
CA GLY A 189 -1.42 -24.21 0.42
C GLY A 189 -0.76 -23.75 -0.88
N SER A 190 -0.34 -24.68 -1.75
CA SER A 190 0.38 -24.35 -3.00
C SER A 190 -0.35 -23.32 -3.90
N PRO A 191 -1.68 -23.39 -4.09
CA PRO A 191 -2.41 -22.37 -4.85
C PRO A 191 -2.27 -20.97 -4.25
N CYS A 192 -2.37 -20.84 -2.93
CA CYS A 192 -2.18 -19.55 -2.24
C CYS A 192 -0.72 -19.09 -2.30
N LYS A 193 0.25 -19.99 -2.05
CA LYS A 193 1.69 -19.68 -2.08
C LYS A 193 2.16 -19.14 -3.44
N THR A 194 1.66 -19.72 -4.52
CA THR A 194 2.18 -19.45 -5.87
C THR A 194 1.26 -18.56 -6.70
N GLY A 195 -0.02 -18.44 -6.33
CA GLY A 195 -1.05 -17.68 -7.04
C GLY A 195 -1.56 -16.47 -6.28
N GLY A 196 -1.17 -16.26 -5.02
CA GLY A 196 -1.72 -15.22 -4.16
C GLY A 196 -2.99 -15.63 -3.43
N CYS A 197 -3.52 -14.71 -2.61
CA CYS A 197 -4.77 -14.91 -1.90
C CYS A 197 -5.94 -15.19 -2.87
N LEU A 198 -6.64 -16.31 -2.67
CA LEU A 198 -7.75 -16.73 -3.53
C LEU A 198 -8.94 -15.76 -3.43
N ASP A 199 -9.26 -15.25 -2.24
CA ASP A 199 -10.33 -14.25 -2.05
C ASP A 199 -10.05 -12.97 -2.83
N ARG A 200 -8.81 -12.45 -2.74
CA ARG A 200 -8.42 -11.23 -3.46
C ARG A 200 -8.47 -11.45 -4.97
N ASN A 201 -8.03 -12.61 -5.45
CA ASN A 201 -8.10 -12.99 -6.87
C ASN A 201 -9.53 -13.24 -7.36
N ALA A 202 -10.47 -13.57 -6.49
CA ALA A 202 -11.86 -13.72 -6.86
C ALA A 202 -12.59 -12.37 -7.02
N CYS A 203 -12.04 -11.27 -6.50
CA CYS A 203 -12.62 -9.95 -6.69
C CYS A 203 -12.70 -9.57 -8.19
N PRO A 204 -13.89 -9.21 -8.71
CA PRO A 204 -14.06 -8.88 -10.13
C PRO A 204 -13.63 -7.45 -10.48
N TYR A 205 -13.30 -6.62 -9.48
CA TYR A 205 -12.97 -5.21 -9.69
C TYR A 205 -11.47 -4.96 -9.73
N GLY A 206 -11.05 -4.00 -10.57
CA GLY A 206 -9.64 -3.62 -10.72
C GLY A 206 -8.77 -4.72 -11.32
N THR A 207 -9.35 -5.66 -12.07
CA THR A 207 -8.64 -6.83 -12.63
C THR A 207 -7.50 -6.46 -13.55
N SER A 208 -7.57 -5.32 -14.25
CA SER A 208 -6.47 -4.76 -15.05
C SER A 208 -5.25 -4.36 -14.23
N TYR A 209 -5.43 -4.13 -12.92
CA TYR A 209 -4.36 -3.82 -11.97
C TYR A 209 -3.92 -5.04 -11.17
N ARG A 210 -4.54 -6.21 -11.40
CA ARG A 210 -4.19 -7.44 -10.69
C ARG A 210 -2.70 -7.70 -10.77
N TYR A 211 -2.10 -7.98 -9.62
CA TYR A 211 -0.68 -8.28 -9.56
C TYR A 211 -0.40 -9.54 -10.40
N PRO A 212 0.64 -9.52 -11.26
CA PRO A 212 1.12 -10.71 -11.91
C PRO A 212 1.47 -11.81 -10.90
N ARG A 213 1.43 -13.06 -11.36
CA ARG A 213 1.54 -14.24 -10.48
C ARG A 213 2.83 -14.26 -9.66
N ASP A 214 3.94 -13.83 -10.24
CA ASP A 214 5.24 -13.73 -9.58
C ASP A 214 5.26 -12.69 -8.45
N VAL A 215 4.63 -11.54 -8.65
CA VAL A 215 4.44 -10.51 -7.60
C VAL A 215 3.60 -11.05 -6.44
N GLN A 216 2.53 -11.77 -6.76
CA GLN A 216 1.67 -12.39 -5.75
C GLN A 216 2.42 -13.46 -4.97
N ALA A 217 3.18 -14.32 -5.66
CA ALA A 217 4.01 -15.34 -5.03
C ALA A 217 5.08 -14.73 -4.12
N PHE A 218 5.72 -13.64 -4.54
CA PHE A 218 6.68 -12.89 -3.72
C PHE A 218 6.05 -12.42 -2.40
N HIS A 219 4.87 -11.81 -2.46
CA HIS A 219 4.16 -11.37 -1.24
C HIS A 219 3.74 -12.54 -0.36
N MET A 220 3.32 -13.66 -0.93
CA MET A 220 2.92 -14.84 -0.15
C MET A 220 4.11 -15.57 0.46
N ALA A 221 5.28 -15.55 -0.18
CA ALA A 221 6.53 -16.04 0.42
C ALA A 221 6.90 -15.21 1.66
N ALA A 222 6.83 -13.88 1.55
CA ALA A 222 7.06 -12.98 2.69
C ALA A 222 6.05 -13.21 3.83
N PHE A 223 4.75 -13.32 3.51
CA PHE A 223 3.70 -13.64 4.48
C PHE A 223 3.94 -14.98 5.19
N ALA A 224 4.36 -16.00 4.43
CA ALA A 224 4.60 -17.33 4.97
C ALA A 224 5.98 -17.50 5.62
N GLY A 225 6.87 -16.51 5.54
CA GLY A 225 8.26 -16.62 6.01
C GLY A 225 9.06 -17.72 5.29
N LEU A 226 8.93 -17.81 3.96
CA LEU A 226 9.57 -18.80 3.09
C LEU A 226 10.76 -18.23 2.31
#